data_AF-A0A354EDL5-F1
#
_entry.id   AF-A0A354EDL5-F1
#
_cell.length_a   1.000
_cell.length_b   1.000
_cell.length_c   1.000
_cell.angle_alpha   90.00
_cell.angle_beta   90.00
_cell.angle_gamma   90.00
#
_symmetry.space_group_name_H-M   'P 1'
#
loop_
_entity.id
_entity.type
_entity.pdbx_description
1 polymer ?
#
loop_
_entity_poly.entity_id
_entity_poly.type
_entity_poly.pdbx_seq_one_letter_code
_entity_poly.pdbx_strand_id
1 'polypeptide(L)'
;MLKILTAFLVLNFIYSPAFAAWEDDFQNLYREKGIDEAVLSALADGANPDQIIRVALPLAGLTQEMLIKALFCALPQPDDIREAARANAISNAKVDEGYQLALSECARQMEENLNSAVILEPHFPSVAPSDSTRTTNYGSPWKFE
;
A
#
# COMPACT_ATOMS: atom_id res chain seq x y z
N MET A 1 -7.99 -48.65 48.71
CA MET A 1 -8.88 -47.95 47.77
C MET A 1 -8.50 -46.47 47.73
N LEU A 2 -8.46 -45.94 46.50
CA LEU A 2 -8.54 -44.54 46.08
C LEU A 2 -7.45 -43.53 46.51
N LYS A 3 -6.50 -43.35 45.58
CA LYS A 3 -5.64 -42.17 45.41
C LYS A 3 -6.51 -41.01 44.91
N ILE A 4 -6.46 -39.84 45.54
CA ILE A 4 -6.89 -38.59 44.91
C ILE A 4 -5.75 -37.58 45.04
N LEU A 5 -4.90 -37.61 44.03
CA LEU A 5 -3.95 -36.56 43.69
C LEU A 5 -4.75 -35.30 43.39
N THR A 6 -4.71 -34.33 44.28
CA THR A 6 -5.21 -32.98 44.04
C THR A 6 -4.25 -32.31 43.07
N ALA A 7 -4.54 -32.46 41.78
CA ALA A 7 -3.81 -31.82 40.70
C ALA A 7 -3.97 -30.29 40.84
N PHE A 8 -2.92 -29.65 41.32
CA PHE A 8 -2.65 -28.24 41.13
C PHE A 8 -2.61 -28.01 39.61
N LEU A 9 -3.74 -27.59 39.04
CA LEU A 9 -3.84 -27.15 37.66
C LEU A 9 -3.19 -25.76 37.59
N VAL A 10 -1.85 -25.78 37.62
CA VAL A 10 -0.98 -24.65 37.35
C VAL A 10 -1.16 -24.33 35.86
N LEU A 11 -2.23 -23.62 35.53
CA LEU A 11 -2.47 -23.02 34.22
C LEU A 11 -1.53 -21.81 34.06
N ASN A 12 -0.22 -22.03 34.16
CA ASN A 12 0.77 -21.03 33.83
C ASN A 12 1.22 -21.23 32.38
N PHE A 13 1.04 -20.17 31.61
CA PHE A 13 1.96 -19.70 30.58
C PHE A 13 2.33 -20.66 29.45
N ILE A 14 1.70 -20.44 28.28
CA ILE A 14 2.48 -20.14 27.06
C ILE A 14 1.72 -19.05 26.27
N TYR A 15 1.79 -17.79 26.72
CA TYR A 15 1.71 -16.69 25.76
C TYR A 15 3.03 -16.75 24.99
N SER A 16 3.08 -17.46 23.87
CA SER A 16 4.17 -17.25 22.93
C SER A 16 4.00 -15.82 22.44
N PRO A 17 4.94 -14.90 22.72
CA PRO A 17 4.96 -13.72 21.90
C PRO A 17 5.22 -14.18 20.47
N ALA A 18 4.21 -14.13 19.61
CA ALA A 18 4.43 -14.04 18.18
C ALA A 18 4.99 -12.64 17.88
N PHE A 19 6.13 -12.30 18.50
CA PHE A 19 6.92 -11.15 18.10
C PHE A 19 7.64 -11.58 16.81
N ALA A 20 7.02 -11.22 15.70
CA ALA A 20 7.68 -10.69 14.52
C ALA A 20 8.86 -11.52 13.95
N ALA A 21 8.61 -12.78 13.60
CA ALA A 21 9.58 -13.58 12.81
C ALA A 21 10.02 -12.85 11.52
N TRP A 22 9.15 -12.00 10.96
CA TRP A 22 9.44 -11.21 9.77
C TRP A 22 10.56 -10.17 9.98
N GLU A 23 10.87 -9.74 11.21
CA GLU A 23 11.90 -8.70 11.45
C GLU A 23 13.31 -9.18 11.11
N ASP A 24 13.64 -10.41 11.50
CA ASP A 24 14.94 -11.02 11.18
C ASP A 24 15.06 -11.27 9.67
N ASP A 25 13.99 -11.77 9.06
CA ASP A 25 13.91 -12.00 7.61
C ASP A 25 13.99 -10.70 6.82
N PHE A 26 13.35 -9.63 7.30
CA PHE A 26 13.43 -8.29 6.72
C PHE A 26 14.87 -7.78 6.69
N GLN A 27 15.60 -7.91 7.80
CA GLN A 27 17.00 -7.47 7.85
C GLN A 27 17.91 -8.32 6.96
N ASN A 28 17.67 -9.63 6.89
CA ASN A 28 18.40 -10.52 5.99
C ASN A 28 18.15 -10.14 4.52
N LEU A 29 16.88 -10.00 4.13
CA LEU A 29 16.49 -9.61 2.77
C LEU A 29 17.01 -8.22 2.42
N TYR A 30 16.99 -7.26 3.34
CA TYR A 30 17.56 -5.93 3.11
C TYR A 30 19.04 -6.02 2.74
N ARG A 31 19.83 -6.84 3.45
CA ARG A 31 21.25 -7.03 3.16
C ARG A 31 21.50 -7.77 1.85
N GLU A 32 20.66 -8.74 1.51
CA GLU A 32 20.86 -9.60 0.34
C GLU A 32 20.31 -9.03 -0.96
N LYS A 33 19.14 -8.41 -0.89
CA LYS A 33 18.33 -8.00 -2.05
C LYS A 33 17.93 -6.53 -2.05
N GLY A 34 18.14 -5.82 -0.94
CA GLY A 34 17.80 -4.40 -0.80
C GLY A 34 16.41 -4.15 -0.23
N ILE A 35 16.07 -2.87 -0.08
CA ILE A 35 14.90 -2.42 0.69
C ILE A 35 13.56 -2.76 0.01
N ASP A 36 13.50 -2.72 -1.31
CA ASP A 36 12.25 -2.92 -2.05
C ASP A 36 11.70 -4.35 -1.82
N GLU A 37 12.57 -5.37 -1.91
CA GLU A 37 12.19 -6.77 -1.62
C GLU A 37 11.88 -6.97 -0.13
N ALA A 38 12.68 -6.39 0.76
CA ALA A 38 12.47 -6.54 2.20
C ALA A 38 11.09 -6.01 2.62
N VAL A 39 10.71 -4.82 2.12
CA VAL A 39 9.39 -4.22 2.39
C VAL A 39 8.27 -5.09 1.83
N LEU A 40 8.41 -5.60 0.60
CA LEU A 40 7.41 -6.48 -0.01
C LEU A 40 7.21 -7.76 0.82
N SER A 41 8.29 -8.40 1.27
CA SER A 41 8.22 -9.60 2.11
C SER A 41 7.56 -9.30 3.46
N ALA A 42 7.94 -8.22 4.13
CA ALA A 42 7.35 -7.85 5.41
C ALA A 42 5.84 -7.58 5.30
N LEU A 43 5.41 -6.89 4.24
CA LEU A 43 3.98 -6.69 3.97
C LEU A 43 3.25 -8.01 3.70
N ALA A 44 3.89 -8.95 2.98
CA ALA A 44 3.34 -10.28 2.73
C ALA A 44 3.22 -11.12 4.03
N ASP A 45 4.13 -10.91 4.98
CA ASP A 45 4.11 -11.52 6.31
C ASP A 45 3.14 -10.81 7.29
N GLY A 46 2.44 -9.78 6.81
CA GLY A 46 1.40 -9.07 7.55
C GLY A 46 1.90 -7.91 8.42
N ALA A 47 3.17 -7.50 8.27
CA ALA A 47 3.67 -6.30 8.92
C ALA A 47 2.99 -5.06 8.32
N ASN A 48 2.62 -4.10 9.17
CA ASN A 48 2.05 -2.84 8.70
C ASN A 48 3.15 -1.77 8.46
N PRO A 49 2.85 -0.68 7.73
CA PRO A 49 3.84 0.36 7.43
C PRO A 49 4.51 0.97 8.68
N ASP A 50 3.81 1.13 9.80
CA ASP A 50 4.40 1.66 11.04
C ASP A 50 5.47 0.72 11.62
N GLN A 51 5.17 -0.58 11.66
CA GLN A 51 6.10 -1.60 12.11
C GLN A 51 7.35 -1.65 11.21
N ILE A 52 7.14 -1.66 9.90
CA ILE A 52 8.22 -1.68 8.91
C ILE A 52 9.13 -0.46 9.09
N ILE A 53 8.54 0.75 9.21
CA ILE A 53 9.33 1.97 9.38
C ILE A 53 10.16 1.93 10.66
N ARG A 54 9.55 1.51 11.77
CA ARG A 54 10.21 1.42 13.08
C ARG A 54 11.42 0.49 13.06
N VAL A 55 11.32 -0.64 12.36
CA VAL A 55 12.38 -1.65 12.23
C VAL A 55 13.46 -1.21 11.24
N ALA A 56 13.06 -0.51 10.18
CA ALA A 56 13.96 -0.09 9.10
C ALA A 56 14.79 1.17 9.43
N LEU A 57 14.24 2.13 10.18
CA LEU A 57 14.92 3.39 10.54
C LEU A 57 16.32 3.24 11.16
N PRO A 58 16.59 2.28 12.06
CA PRO A 58 17.93 2.10 12.62
C PRO A 58 18.93 1.41 11.67
N LEU A 59 18.51 0.94 10.49
CA LEU A 59 19.40 0.22 9.58
C LEU A 59 20.40 1.15 8.92
N ALA A 60 21.68 0.77 8.98
CA ALA A 60 22.75 1.54 8.37
C ALA A 60 22.64 1.53 6.83
N GLY A 61 22.82 2.70 6.21
CA GLY A 61 22.80 2.85 4.76
C GLY A 61 21.40 2.98 4.16
N LEU A 62 20.34 2.95 4.96
CA LEU A 62 18.97 3.22 4.52
C LEU A 62 18.59 4.67 4.83
N THR A 63 18.20 5.42 3.81
CA THR A 63 17.62 6.75 3.99
C THR A 63 16.10 6.67 4.15
N GLN A 64 15.50 7.68 4.78
CA GLN A 64 14.05 7.72 5.01
C GLN A 64 13.29 7.75 3.67
N GLU A 65 13.82 8.47 2.70
CA GLU A 65 13.26 8.64 1.35
C GLU A 65 13.26 7.32 0.58
N MET A 66 14.34 6.52 0.68
CA MET A 66 14.41 5.20 0.07
C MET A 66 13.42 4.22 0.69
N LEU A 67 13.25 4.29 2.01
CA LEU A 67 12.26 3.49 2.74
C LEU A 67 10.83 3.87 2.34
N ILE A 68 10.52 5.17 2.29
CA ILE A 68 9.20 5.64 1.86
C ILE A 68 8.93 5.29 0.40
N LYS A 69 9.93 5.43 -0.48
CA LYS A 69 9.87 4.99 -1.88
C LYS A 69 9.45 3.52 -1.97
N ALA A 70 10.17 2.64 -1.26
CA ALA A 70 9.91 1.21 -1.22
C ALA A 70 8.47 0.91 -0.76
N LEU A 71 8.00 1.60 0.29
CA LEU A 71 6.63 1.47 0.77
C LEU A 71 5.61 1.85 -0.30
N PHE A 72 5.77 3.00 -0.97
CA PHE A 72 4.84 3.39 -2.05
C PHE A 72 4.88 2.42 -3.25
N CYS A 73 6.06 1.92 -3.61
CA CYS A 73 6.22 0.92 -4.67
C CYS A 73 5.58 -0.43 -4.31
N ALA A 74 5.51 -0.78 -3.03
CA ALA A 74 4.85 -2.00 -2.56
C ALA A 74 3.32 -1.88 -2.46
N LEU A 75 2.77 -0.69 -2.72
CA LEU A 75 1.33 -0.41 -2.87
C LEU A 75 0.41 -0.72 -1.65
N PRO A 76 0.82 -0.52 -0.38
CA PRO A 76 -0.15 -0.38 0.70
C PRO A 76 -0.91 0.95 0.55
N GLN A 77 -1.93 1.17 1.39
CA GLN A 77 -2.73 2.39 1.33
C GLN A 77 -1.83 3.63 1.56
N PRO A 78 -1.85 4.64 0.65
CA PRO A 78 -1.02 5.84 0.78
C PRO A 78 -1.16 6.58 2.12
N ASP A 79 -2.37 6.60 2.68
CA ASP A 79 -2.63 7.28 3.95
C ASP A 79 -2.03 6.53 5.14
N ASP A 80 -1.97 5.19 5.09
CA ASP A 80 -1.29 4.38 6.11
C ASP A 80 0.22 4.65 6.10
N ILE A 81 0.83 4.84 4.93
CA ILE A 81 2.24 5.21 4.79
C ILE A 81 2.49 6.59 5.43
N ARG A 82 1.64 7.58 5.11
CA ARG A 82 1.76 8.94 5.64
C ARG A 82 1.58 8.97 7.15
N GLU A 83 0.60 8.23 7.67
CA GLU A 83 0.36 8.15 9.11
C GLU A 83 1.53 7.46 9.83
N ALA A 84 2.02 6.34 9.30
CA ALA A 84 3.19 5.64 9.82
C ALA A 84 4.45 6.52 9.80
N ALA A 85 4.67 7.27 8.73
CA ALA A 85 5.79 8.21 8.62
C ALA A 85 5.71 9.30 9.72
N ARG A 86 4.52 9.89 9.90
CA ARG A 86 4.26 10.88 10.95
C ARG A 86 4.50 10.31 12.35
N ALA A 87 4.01 9.10 12.62
CA ALA A 87 4.17 8.41 13.90
C ALA A 87 5.65 8.14 14.24
N ASN A 88 6.48 7.97 13.23
CA ASN A 88 7.93 7.75 13.36
C ASN A 88 8.75 9.02 13.11
N ALA A 89 8.14 10.21 13.20
CA ALA A 89 8.79 11.51 13.07
C ALA A 89 9.53 11.75 11.73
N ILE A 90 9.10 11.08 10.66
CA ILE A 90 9.54 11.36 9.30
C ILE A 90 8.78 12.60 8.81
N SER A 91 9.52 13.62 8.38
CA SER A 91 8.90 14.88 7.92
C SER A 91 8.12 14.68 6.61
N ASN A 92 7.04 15.45 6.42
CA ASN A 92 6.26 15.42 5.18
C ASN A 92 7.14 15.66 3.93
N ALA A 93 8.14 16.53 4.02
CA ALA A 93 9.06 16.77 2.91
C ALA A 93 9.81 15.50 2.47
N LYS A 94 10.20 14.64 3.42
CA LYS A 94 10.85 13.35 3.15
C LYS A 94 9.86 12.32 2.59
N VAL A 95 8.62 12.37 3.04
CA VAL A 95 7.54 11.54 2.48
C VAL A 95 7.27 11.92 1.02
N ASP A 96 7.16 13.22 0.74
CA ASP A 96 6.95 13.73 -0.61
C ASP A 96 8.13 13.40 -1.53
N GLU A 97 9.36 13.54 -1.05
CA GLU A 97 10.58 13.15 -1.78
C GLU A 97 10.59 11.65 -2.12
N GLY A 98 10.30 10.78 -1.14
CA GLY A 98 10.16 9.33 -1.36
C GLY A 98 9.02 8.98 -2.32
N TYR A 99 7.90 9.69 -2.27
CA TYR A 99 6.78 9.51 -3.19
C TYR A 99 7.14 9.90 -4.63
N GLN A 100 7.88 11.01 -4.83
CA GLN A 100 8.37 11.40 -6.16
C GLN A 100 9.35 10.38 -6.72
N LEU A 101 10.22 9.80 -5.89
CA LEU A 101 11.08 8.69 -6.29
C LEU A 101 10.25 7.48 -6.72
N ALA A 102 9.21 7.13 -5.97
CA ALA A 102 8.33 6.00 -6.32
C ALA A 102 7.59 6.23 -7.64
N LEU A 103 7.14 7.45 -7.92
CA LEU A 103 6.57 7.82 -9.22
C LEU A 103 7.59 7.62 -10.36
N SER A 104 8.87 7.91 -10.14
CA SER A 104 9.88 7.76 -11.18
C SER A 104 10.25 6.29 -11.48
N GLU A 105 10.23 5.42 -10.48
CA GLU A 105 10.70 4.03 -10.60
C GLU A 105 9.57 3.01 -10.74
N CYS A 106 8.40 3.29 -10.16
CA CYS A 106 7.30 2.33 -9.98
C CYS A 106 5.95 2.85 -10.53
N ALA A 107 5.93 3.96 -11.29
CA ALA A 107 4.70 4.62 -11.79
C ALA A 107 3.70 3.64 -12.40
N ARG A 108 4.16 2.73 -13.26
CA ARG A 108 3.27 1.76 -13.94
C ARG A 108 2.48 0.91 -12.95
N GLN A 109 3.15 0.43 -11.90
CA GLN A 109 2.54 -0.44 -10.89
C GLN A 109 1.55 0.34 -10.01
N MET A 110 1.89 1.59 -9.69
CA MET A 110 1.00 2.51 -8.96
C MET A 110 -0.25 2.86 -9.78
N GLU A 111 -0.11 3.14 -11.07
CA GLU A 111 -1.23 3.46 -11.97
C GLU A 111 -2.16 2.26 -12.19
N GLU A 112 -1.59 1.06 -12.40
CA GLU A 112 -2.38 -0.19 -12.51
C GLU A 112 -3.20 -0.47 -11.24
N ASN A 113 -2.64 -0.23 -10.05
CA ASN A 113 -3.35 -0.42 -8.78
C ASN A 113 -4.49 0.60 -8.59
N LEU A 114 -4.23 1.88 -8.89
CA LEU A 114 -5.26 2.92 -8.83
C LEU A 114 -6.41 2.62 -9.80
N ASN A 115 -6.11 2.19 -11.01
CA ASN A 115 -7.12 1.88 -12.02
C ASN A 115 -7.93 0.62 -11.67
N SER A 116 -7.30 -0.39 -11.04
CA SER A 116 -8.02 -1.60 -10.60
C SER A 116 -8.91 -1.36 -9.38
N ALA A 117 -8.58 -0.39 -8.52
CA ALA A 117 -9.47 0.05 -7.44
C ALA A 117 -10.74 0.77 -7.95
N VAL A 118 -10.64 1.49 -9.07
CA VAL A 118 -11.79 2.21 -9.69
C VAL A 118 -12.80 1.27 -10.37
N ILE A 119 -12.38 0.07 -10.79
CA ILE A 119 -13.26 -0.87 -11.52
C ILE A 119 -14.30 -1.57 -10.61
N LEU A 120 -14.19 -1.44 -9.28
CA LEU A 120 -15.15 -2.03 -8.33
C LEU A 120 -16.32 -1.11 -7.95
N GLU A 121 -16.35 0.14 -8.43
CA GLU A 121 -17.61 0.88 -8.43
C GLU A 121 -18.47 0.37 -9.60
N PRO A 122 -19.65 -0.23 -9.36
CA PRO A 122 -20.57 -0.54 -10.43
C PRO A 122 -21.02 0.79 -11.04
N HIS A 123 -20.38 1.17 -12.14
CA HIS A 123 -20.86 2.21 -13.03
C HIS A 123 -22.10 1.66 -13.74
N PHE A 124 -23.25 1.68 -13.06
CA PHE A 124 -24.51 1.61 -13.76
C PHE A 124 -24.54 2.82 -14.69
N PRO A 125 -24.72 2.63 -16.01
CA PRO A 125 -24.82 3.77 -16.91
C PRO A 125 -26.00 4.62 -16.45
N SER A 126 -25.71 5.80 -15.90
CA SER A 126 -26.70 6.84 -15.76
C SER A 126 -27.17 7.17 -17.17
N VAL A 127 -28.43 6.85 -17.45
CA VAL A 127 -29.12 7.14 -18.71
C VAL A 127 -28.78 8.56 -19.18
N ALA A 128 -28.19 8.69 -20.38
CA ALA A 128 -28.12 9.93 -21.15
C ALA A 128 -27.70 9.62 -22.61
N PRO A 129 -27.96 10.48 -23.63
CA PRO A 129 -28.60 11.80 -23.59
C PRO A 129 -29.66 12.07 -24.70
N SER A 130 -30.31 13.22 -24.54
CA SER A 130 -31.15 14.01 -25.48
C SER A 130 -30.56 14.26 -26.88
N ASP A 131 -31.42 14.34 -27.91
CA ASP A 131 -31.33 15.34 -29.01
C ASP A 131 -32.68 15.41 -29.77
N SER A 132 -33.48 16.50 -29.69
CA SER A 132 -33.39 17.80 -30.38
C SER A 132 -33.59 17.75 -31.90
N THR A 133 -34.73 18.25 -32.41
CA THR A 133 -34.70 19.12 -33.61
C THR A 133 -35.91 20.05 -33.69
N ARG A 134 -35.61 21.35 -33.56
CA ARG A 134 -36.49 22.51 -33.79
C ARG A 134 -36.36 22.95 -35.24
N THR A 135 -37.49 23.13 -35.90
CA THR A 135 -37.68 23.64 -37.27
C THR A 135 -37.18 25.09 -37.42
N THR A 136 -36.36 25.38 -38.45
CA THR A 136 -36.38 26.66 -39.20
C THR A 136 -35.68 26.55 -40.57
N ASN A 137 -36.39 27.02 -41.60
CA ASN A 137 -36.03 27.26 -43.01
C ASN A 137 -34.67 27.96 -43.25
N TYR A 138 -33.99 27.62 -44.37
CA TYR A 138 -33.84 28.45 -45.60
C TYR A 138 -32.71 27.91 -46.50
N GLY A 139 -32.95 27.79 -47.82
CA GLY A 139 -31.92 28.03 -48.86
C GLY A 139 -31.32 26.85 -49.64
N SER A 140 -31.99 26.49 -50.75
CA SER A 140 -31.46 25.86 -51.99
C SER A 140 -30.23 26.59 -52.60
N PRO A 141 -29.71 26.22 -53.81
CA PRO A 141 -29.47 24.91 -54.46
C PRO A 141 -28.09 24.86 -55.18
N TRP A 142 -27.50 23.69 -55.50
CA TRP A 142 -26.71 23.55 -56.75
C TRP A 142 -26.77 22.11 -57.29
N LYS A 143 -27.10 22.01 -58.59
CA LYS A 143 -27.16 20.81 -59.43
C LYS A 143 -25.75 20.33 -59.81
N PHE A 144 -25.61 19.04 -60.10
CA PHE A 144 -24.81 18.55 -61.23
C PHE A 144 -25.63 17.51 -62.02
N GLU A 145 -25.30 17.45 -63.30
CA GLU A 145 -26.01 16.87 -64.46
C GLU A 145 -26.46 15.41 -64.34
#